data_AF-A0A915IWD7-F1
#
_entry.id   AF-A0A915IWD7-F1
#
_cell.length_a   1.000
_cell.length_b   1.000
_cell.length_c   1.000
_cell.angle_alpha   90.00
_cell.angle_beta   90.00
_cell.angle_gamma   90.00
#
_symmetry.space_group_name_H-M   'P 1'
#
loop_
_entity.id
_entity.type
_entity.pdbx_description
1 polymer ?
#
loop_
_entity_poly.entity_id
_entity_poly.type
_entity_poly.pdbx_seq_one_letter_code
_entity_poly.pdbx_strand_id
1 'polypeptide(L)'
;MYNFLVPTTKGCATMMNDDPMHFTRGLFHYPWTETLGFKVKPTDYYFRPWHVFHRRWPHKDVGQFCFHNRPYFQQQLDLVERMIERFTNKCHFSFSFFTDLTHDFPHNAELMDDTLADFLNRTFSSGYLNNTVLLLMGDHGNRISTIQYTYVGRIEERATFFSVYFPQWFKDKYPHLIKNLQINKYRLTSNYDVHRMLKDIINGKFNDKNDVESPDQKGISLFSPISPNRNCSQAHIPENHCLCMINSNSSTIYSYSKKMTERIKSTILWHTKKKLHKDLKRHCSDVLRNVYIKNVTTLTTNQMIQHGVRYPTGEYLDRLKTFLVGEIEYYDVVFGVSENWADFSALIRLQYDRHRKLLTVNVPPLLLTNSCSMWRKPSVFCACASMANFDRLD
;
A
#
# COMPACT_ATOMS: atom_id res chain seq x y z
N MET A 1 -2.50 13.09 25.30
CA MET A 1 -3.90 12.66 25.08
C MET A 1 -4.04 12.46 23.59
N TYR A 2 -4.25 11.24 23.10
CA TYR A 2 -4.38 11.01 21.66
C TYR A 2 -5.67 11.71 21.20
N ASN A 3 -5.53 12.84 20.50
CA ASN A 3 -6.61 13.49 19.76
C ASN A 3 -6.93 12.61 18.54
N PHE A 4 -7.44 11.42 18.81
CA PHE A 4 -8.08 10.60 17.78
C PHE A 4 -9.21 11.45 17.20
N LEU A 5 -9.34 11.42 15.88
CA LEU A 5 -10.33 12.19 15.13
C LEU A 5 -11.74 11.82 15.60
N VAL A 6 -12.21 12.44 16.67
CA VAL A 6 -13.56 12.26 17.15
C VAL A 6 -14.26 13.59 16.96
N PRO A 7 -15.04 13.75 15.87
CA PRO A 7 -15.86 14.93 15.65
C PRO A 7 -17.09 14.98 16.58
N THR A 8 -16.97 14.54 17.83
CA THR A 8 -18.01 14.73 18.86
C THR A 8 -18.32 16.20 19.05
N THR A 9 -17.32 17.07 18.87
CA THR A 9 -17.47 18.54 18.91
C THR A 9 -18.30 19.11 17.76
N LYS A 10 -18.69 18.30 16.76
CA LYS A 10 -19.52 18.71 15.61
C LYS A 10 -20.93 18.11 15.62
N GLY A 11 -21.33 17.44 16.69
CA GLY A 11 -22.66 16.82 16.79
C GLY A 11 -22.87 15.59 15.90
N CYS A 12 -21.79 15.02 15.37
CA CYS A 12 -21.83 13.79 14.58
C CYS A 12 -21.88 12.57 15.49
N ALA A 13 -22.67 11.55 15.12
CA ALA A 13 -22.66 10.28 15.84
C ALA A 13 -21.35 9.53 15.60
N THR A 14 -20.68 9.09 16.66
CA THR A 14 -19.37 8.45 16.56
C THR A 14 -19.38 7.01 17.04
N MET A 15 -18.73 6.11 16.29
CA MET A 15 -18.50 4.72 16.71
C MET A 15 -17.01 4.37 16.70
N MET A 16 -16.59 3.63 17.72
CA MET A 16 -15.32 2.93 17.75
C MET A 16 -15.53 1.48 18.14
N ASN A 17 -15.03 0.58 17.30
CA ASN A 17 -15.18 -0.86 17.43
C ASN A 17 -13.83 -1.54 17.16
N ASP A 18 -13.15 -2.02 18.19
CA ASP A 18 -11.93 -2.83 18.06
C ASP A 18 -12.21 -4.22 18.63
N ASP A 19 -12.01 -5.28 17.84
CA ASP A 19 -12.11 -6.66 18.33
C ASP A 19 -10.77 -7.18 18.84
N PRO A 20 -10.47 -7.07 20.13
CA PRO A 20 -9.22 -7.59 20.63
C PRO A 20 -9.21 -9.12 20.54
N MET A 21 -8.12 -9.68 19.98
CA MET A 21 -7.80 -11.11 20.05
C MET A 21 -7.64 -11.59 21.50
N HIS A 22 -7.26 -10.69 22.41
CA HIS A 22 -7.08 -10.98 23.84
C HIS A 22 -7.63 -9.84 24.70
N PHE A 23 -8.35 -10.14 25.79
CA PHE A 23 -9.06 -9.14 26.61
C PHE A 23 -8.15 -8.04 27.22
N THR A 24 -6.84 -8.29 27.35
CA THR A 24 -5.85 -7.30 27.82
C THR A 24 -5.16 -6.51 26.69
N ARG A 25 -5.46 -6.78 25.41
CA ARG A 25 -4.83 -6.13 24.25
C ARG A 25 -5.86 -5.33 23.45
N GLY A 26 -5.40 -4.61 22.44
CA GLY A 26 -6.22 -3.84 21.51
C GLY A 26 -5.46 -2.61 21.03
N LEU A 27 -5.96 -1.98 19.97
CA LEU A 27 -5.26 -0.91 19.25
C LEU A 27 -4.75 0.23 20.16
N PHE A 28 -5.53 0.56 21.20
CA PHE A 28 -5.21 1.62 22.16
C PHE A 28 -4.92 1.11 23.59
N HIS A 29 -4.80 -0.21 23.75
CA HIS A 29 -4.66 -0.87 25.06
C HIS A 29 -3.44 -1.82 25.08
N TYR A 30 -2.50 -1.64 24.16
CA TYR A 30 -1.26 -2.40 24.05
C TYR A 30 -0.14 -1.58 23.39
N PRO A 31 1.13 -1.71 23.84
CA PRO A 31 1.52 -2.40 25.06
C PRO A 31 1.11 -1.59 26.30
N TRP A 32 0.78 -2.27 27.40
CA TRP A 32 0.31 -1.66 28.65
C TRP A 32 1.28 -0.62 29.26
N THR A 33 2.55 -0.62 28.86
CA THR A 33 3.58 0.34 29.28
C THR A 33 3.46 1.68 28.55
N GLU A 34 2.81 1.70 27.38
CA GLU A 34 2.71 2.87 26.51
C GLU A 34 1.26 3.33 26.35
N THR A 35 0.32 2.38 26.26
CA THR A 35 -1.10 2.66 26.05
C THR A 35 -1.96 1.87 27.05
N LEU A 36 -2.67 2.61 27.91
CA LEU A 36 -3.57 2.06 28.93
C LEU A 36 -5.04 2.12 28.53
N GLY A 37 -5.35 2.55 27.30
CA GLY A 37 -6.71 2.81 26.87
C GLY A 37 -7.23 4.20 27.20
N PHE A 38 -8.54 4.33 27.16
CA PHE A 38 -9.25 5.60 27.39
C PHE A 38 -9.83 5.66 28.80
N LYS A 39 -9.58 6.76 29.51
CA LYS A 39 -10.17 7.02 30.84
C LYS A 39 -11.69 7.28 30.78
N VAL A 40 -12.16 7.81 29.66
CA VAL A 40 -13.57 8.13 29.39
C VAL A 40 -13.92 7.51 28.04
N LYS A 41 -15.18 7.09 27.87
CA LYS A 41 -15.68 6.56 26.60
C LYS A 41 -15.33 7.55 25.46
N PRO A 42 -14.59 7.11 24.42
CA PRO A 42 -14.06 8.03 23.39
C PRO A 42 -15.06 8.39 22.29
N THR A 43 -16.15 7.62 22.15
CA THR A 43 -17.17 7.78 21.10
C THR A 43 -18.57 7.50 21.64
N ASP A 44 -19.62 7.94 20.94
CA ASP A 44 -21.02 7.71 21.35
C ASP A 44 -21.35 6.22 21.43
N TYR A 45 -20.81 5.43 20.51
CA TYR A 45 -20.93 3.98 20.45
C TYR A 45 -19.53 3.36 20.59
N TYR A 46 -19.24 2.79 21.77
CA TYR A 46 -17.94 2.19 22.07
C TYR A 46 -18.12 0.74 22.48
N PHE A 47 -17.72 -0.19 21.59
CA PHE A 47 -18.03 -1.61 21.72
C PHE A 47 -16.96 -2.42 22.46
N ARG A 48 -15.82 -1.84 22.82
CA ARG A 48 -14.77 -2.57 23.54
C ARG A 48 -15.24 -3.26 24.83
N PRO A 49 -16.05 -2.66 25.72
CA PRO A 49 -16.53 -3.35 26.92
C PRO A 49 -17.29 -4.64 26.59
N TRP A 50 -18.07 -4.65 25.50
CA TRP A 50 -18.77 -5.82 25.00
C TRP A 50 -17.79 -6.89 24.50
N HIS A 51 -16.79 -6.51 23.70
CA HIS A 51 -15.75 -7.46 23.25
C HIS A 51 -14.96 -8.08 24.42
N VAL A 52 -14.58 -7.28 25.41
CA VAL A 52 -13.85 -7.74 26.61
C VAL A 52 -14.67 -8.70 27.45
N PHE A 53 -15.97 -8.42 27.64
CA PHE A 53 -16.90 -9.31 28.34
C PHE A 53 -16.91 -10.70 27.70
N HIS A 54 -17.10 -10.77 26.38
CA HIS A 54 -17.18 -12.04 25.65
C HIS A 54 -15.85 -12.79 25.59
N ARG A 55 -14.72 -12.09 25.52
CA ARG A 55 -13.39 -12.73 25.56
C ARG A 55 -13.04 -13.29 26.93
N ARG A 56 -13.54 -12.69 28.02
CA ARG A 56 -13.29 -13.15 29.39
C ARG A 56 -14.15 -14.36 29.76
N TRP A 57 -15.33 -14.48 29.14
CA TRP A 57 -16.24 -15.59 29.33
C TRP A 57 -16.53 -16.30 28.01
N PRO A 58 -15.54 -16.99 27.42
CA PRO A 58 -15.74 -17.70 26.17
C PRO A 58 -16.85 -18.73 26.35
N HIS A 59 -17.85 -18.67 25.48
CA HIS A 59 -18.88 -19.71 25.40
C HIS A 59 -18.17 -21.02 25.05
N LYS A 60 -18.15 -21.98 25.99
CA LYS A 60 -17.41 -23.24 25.86
C LYS A 60 -17.80 -24.08 24.63
N ASP A 61 -18.97 -23.78 24.05
CA ASP A 61 -19.63 -24.59 23.03
C ASP A 61 -19.49 -24.02 21.60
N VAL A 62 -18.88 -22.84 21.43
CA VAL A 62 -18.74 -22.18 20.13
C VAL A 62 -17.26 -21.92 19.89
N GLY A 63 -16.70 -22.43 18.78
CA GLY A 63 -15.27 -22.29 18.47
C GLY A 63 -14.77 -20.83 18.56
N GLN A 64 -13.45 -20.65 18.71
CA GLN A 64 -12.79 -19.38 19.07
C GLN A 64 -13.19 -18.14 18.22
N PHE A 65 -13.70 -18.35 17.00
CA PHE A 65 -14.08 -17.29 16.05
C PHE A 65 -15.59 -17.06 15.90
N CYS A 66 -16.43 -17.73 16.69
CA CYS A 66 -17.88 -17.69 16.55
C CYS A 66 -18.55 -17.22 17.85
N PHE A 67 -19.64 -16.46 17.71
CA PHE A 67 -20.48 -16.00 18.81
C PHE A 67 -21.95 -16.15 18.42
N HIS A 68 -22.74 -16.84 19.26
CA HIS A 68 -24.13 -17.24 18.95
C HIS A 68 -24.29 -17.86 17.55
N ASN A 69 -23.44 -18.84 17.20
CA ASN A 69 -23.45 -19.54 15.91
C ASN A 69 -23.21 -18.65 14.67
N ARG A 70 -22.73 -17.41 14.85
CA ARG A 70 -22.31 -16.53 13.74
C ARG A 70 -20.83 -16.18 13.89
N PRO A 71 -20.07 -16.10 12.78
CA PRO A 71 -18.69 -15.63 12.84
C PRO A 71 -18.59 -14.25 13.48
N TYR A 72 -17.56 -14.04 14.31
CA TYR A 72 -17.39 -12.81 15.07
C TYR A 72 -17.18 -11.58 14.17
N PHE A 73 -16.40 -11.75 13.10
CA PHE A 73 -16.16 -10.70 12.11
C PHE A 73 -17.46 -10.26 11.41
N GLN A 74 -18.40 -11.19 11.17
CA GLN A 74 -19.69 -10.86 10.56
C GLN A 74 -20.48 -9.89 11.45
N GLN A 75 -20.44 -10.09 12.77
CA GLN A 75 -21.13 -9.20 13.70
C GLN A 75 -20.54 -7.80 13.75
N GLN A 76 -19.22 -7.68 13.56
CA GLN A 76 -18.57 -6.38 13.44
C GLN A 76 -18.98 -5.66 12.15
N LEU A 77 -19.04 -6.38 11.02
CA LEU A 77 -19.58 -5.82 9.78
C LEU A 77 -21.06 -5.40 9.96
N ASP A 78 -21.88 -6.21 10.64
CA ASP A 78 -23.27 -5.87 10.97
C ASP A 78 -23.37 -4.61 11.85
N LEU A 79 -22.40 -4.35 12.74
CA LEU A 79 -22.35 -3.10 13.53
C LEU A 79 -22.00 -1.88 12.65
N VAL A 80 -21.04 -2.03 11.73
CA VAL A 80 -20.71 -0.98 10.75
C VAL A 80 -21.91 -0.68 9.86
N GLU A 81 -22.55 -1.71 9.29
CA GLU A 81 -23.71 -1.58 8.41
C GLU A 81 -24.85 -0.82 9.11
N ARG A 82 -25.18 -1.22 10.35
CA ARG A 82 -26.20 -0.55 11.17
C ARG A 82 -25.86 0.90 11.50
N MET A 83 -24.59 1.24 11.71
CA MET A 83 -24.19 2.63 11.92
C MET A 83 -24.45 3.48 10.66
N ILE A 84 -24.08 2.98 9.48
CA ILE A 84 -24.28 3.70 8.22
C ILE A 84 -25.79 3.85 7.94
N GLU A 85 -26.56 2.78 8.10
CA GLU A 85 -28.02 2.79 7.92
C GLU A 85 -28.71 3.77 8.90
N ARG A 86 -28.43 3.65 10.21
CA ARG A 86 -29.08 4.47 11.24
C ARG A 86 -28.82 5.96 11.06
N PHE A 87 -27.64 6.32 10.55
CA PHE A 87 -27.20 7.69 10.39
C PHE A 87 -27.04 8.11 8.92
N THR A 88 -27.74 7.46 7.97
CA THR A 88 -27.62 7.75 6.53
C THR A 88 -27.87 9.24 6.19
N ASN A 89 -28.78 9.89 6.93
CA ASN A 89 -29.13 11.31 6.76
C ASN A 89 -28.61 12.21 7.89
N LYS A 90 -27.62 11.74 8.66
CA LYS A 90 -27.04 12.48 9.78
C LYS A 90 -25.52 12.38 9.72
N CYS A 91 -24.83 13.40 10.23
CA CYS A 91 -23.39 13.33 10.34
C CYS A 91 -22.98 12.14 11.23
N HIS A 92 -22.06 11.31 10.74
CA HIS A 92 -21.51 10.19 11.51
C HIS A 92 -20.05 9.90 11.14
N PHE A 93 -19.35 9.25 12.07
CA PHE A 93 -17.99 8.74 11.87
C PHE A 93 -17.85 7.40 12.61
N SER A 94 -17.50 6.34 11.88
CA SER A 94 -17.28 5.02 12.44
C SER A 94 -15.87 4.52 12.13
N PHE A 95 -15.16 4.07 13.15
CA PHE A 95 -13.88 3.39 13.02
C PHE A 95 -14.02 1.96 13.55
N SER A 96 -13.80 0.97 12.69
CA SER A 96 -13.81 -0.45 13.06
C SER A 96 -12.50 -1.11 12.68
N PHE A 97 -11.87 -1.78 13.64
CA PHE A 97 -10.56 -2.42 13.50
C PHE A 97 -10.71 -3.91 13.76
N PHE A 98 -10.46 -4.72 12.72
CA PHE A 98 -10.63 -6.16 12.70
C PHE A 98 -9.27 -6.85 12.93
N THR A 99 -9.14 -7.62 14.00
CA THR A 99 -7.88 -8.18 14.49
C THR A 99 -7.98 -9.69 14.64
N ASP A 100 -9.02 -10.20 15.30
CA ASP A 100 -9.02 -11.54 15.85
C ASP A 100 -8.88 -12.64 14.79
N LEU A 101 -9.58 -12.47 13.68
CA LEU A 101 -9.64 -13.48 12.63
C LEU A 101 -8.28 -13.66 11.93
N THR A 102 -7.58 -12.56 11.64
CA THR A 102 -6.46 -12.54 10.67
C THR A 102 -5.10 -12.25 11.29
N HIS A 103 -5.02 -11.70 12.51
CA HIS A 103 -3.75 -11.23 13.06
C HIS A 103 -2.72 -12.36 13.18
N ASP A 104 -3.04 -13.44 13.92
CA ASP A 104 -2.12 -14.57 14.09
C ASP A 104 -2.24 -15.63 12.98
N PHE A 105 -3.35 -15.61 12.24
CA PHE A 105 -3.67 -16.57 11.18
C PHE A 105 -4.06 -15.85 9.88
N PRO A 106 -3.10 -15.32 9.11
CA PRO A 106 -3.38 -14.53 7.91
C PRO A 106 -4.20 -15.26 6.85
N HIS A 107 -4.12 -16.59 6.78
CA HIS A 107 -4.90 -17.41 5.84
C HIS A 107 -6.41 -17.36 6.12
N ASN A 108 -6.83 -17.01 7.35
CA ASN A 108 -8.24 -16.84 7.67
C ASN A 108 -8.87 -15.62 6.98
N ALA A 109 -8.09 -14.77 6.30
CA ALA A 109 -8.65 -13.71 5.48
C ALA A 109 -9.62 -14.25 4.42
N GLU A 110 -9.35 -15.46 3.89
CA GLU A 110 -10.24 -16.17 2.95
C GLU A 110 -11.64 -16.40 3.55
N LEU A 111 -11.74 -16.67 4.85
CA LEU A 111 -13.02 -16.91 5.54
C LEU A 111 -13.91 -15.65 5.59
N MET A 112 -13.33 -14.46 5.43
CA MET A 112 -14.06 -13.19 5.46
C MET A 112 -14.42 -12.69 4.06
N ASP A 113 -13.81 -13.22 3.00
CA ASP A 113 -13.86 -12.65 1.65
C ASP A 113 -15.30 -12.47 1.13
N ASP A 114 -16.07 -13.57 1.07
CA ASP A 114 -17.48 -13.54 0.62
C ASP A 114 -18.34 -12.62 1.48
N THR A 115 -18.16 -12.66 2.81
CA THR A 115 -18.96 -11.83 3.73
C THR A 115 -18.64 -10.34 3.59
N LEU A 116 -17.37 -10.00 3.37
CA LEU A 116 -16.95 -8.63 3.12
C LEU A 116 -17.46 -8.14 1.76
N ALA A 117 -17.38 -8.98 0.71
CA ALA A 117 -17.92 -8.68 -0.59
C ALA A 117 -19.44 -8.42 -0.53
N ASP A 118 -20.17 -9.27 0.19
CA ASP A 118 -21.60 -9.10 0.42
C ASP A 118 -21.93 -7.82 1.19
N PHE A 119 -21.17 -7.49 2.24
CA PHE A 119 -21.31 -6.23 2.97
C PHE A 119 -21.09 -5.01 2.05
N LEU A 120 -20.05 -5.04 1.23
CA LEU A 120 -19.76 -3.96 0.27
C LEU A 120 -20.87 -3.82 -0.77
N ASN A 121 -21.38 -4.94 -1.29
CA ASN A 121 -22.46 -4.95 -2.27
C ASN A 121 -23.78 -4.46 -1.66
N ARG A 122 -24.14 -4.89 -0.45
CA ARG A 122 -25.35 -4.43 0.26
C ARG A 122 -25.29 -2.95 0.58
N THR A 123 -24.17 -2.46 1.13
CA THR A 123 -24.02 -1.04 1.46
C THR A 123 -24.05 -0.14 0.22
N PHE A 124 -23.50 -0.60 -0.90
CA PHE A 124 -23.58 0.09 -2.18
C PHE A 124 -25.01 0.08 -2.76
N SER A 125 -25.61 -1.10 -2.93
CA SER A 125 -26.93 -1.27 -3.57
C SER A 125 -28.09 -0.67 -2.76
N SER A 126 -27.98 -0.63 -1.43
CA SER A 126 -28.96 0.04 -0.55
C SER A 126 -28.88 1.57 -0.59
N GLY A 127 -27.89 2.14 -1.29
CA GLY A 127 -27.66 3.58 -1.36
C GLY A 127 -27.05 4.20 -0.10
N TYR A 128 -26.61 3.39 0.87
CA TYR A 128 -25.97 3.86 2.10
C TYR A 128 -24.66 4.63 1.84
N LEU A 129 -24.00 4.32 0.73
CA LEU A 129 -22.79 5.02 0.27
C LEU A 129 -23.07 6.30 -0.52
N ASN A 130 -24.33 6.71 -0.72
CA ASN A 130 -24.66 7.96 -1.41
C ASN A 130 -24.28 9.21 -0.62
N ASN A 131 -24.12 9.10 0.71
CA ASN A 131 -23.71 10.19 1.59
C ASN A 131 -22.53 9.82 2.50
N THR A 132 -21.86 8.69 2.23
CA THR A 132 -20.83 8.12 3.10
C THR A 132 -19.54 7.90 2.32
N VAL A 133 -18.42 8.39 2.85
CA VAL A 133 -17.08 8.02 2.38
C VAL A 133 -16.66 6.76 3.12
N LEU A 134 -16.33 5.70 2.38
CA LEU A 134 -15.92 4.40 2.95
C LEU A 134 -14.43 4.20 2.72
N LEU A 135 -13.67 3.93 3.78
CA LEU A 135 -12.26 3.57 3.73
C LEU A 135 -12.11 2.12 4.17
N LEU A 136 -11.36 1.33 3.40
CA LEU A 136 -10.94 -0.02 3.77
C LEU A 136 -9.41 -0.09 3.66
N MET A 137 -8.75 -0.41 4.77
CA MET A 137 -7.28 -0.40 4.86
C MET A 137 -6.77 -1.39 5.90
N GLY A 138 -5.53 -1.83 5.75
CA GLY A 138 -4.76 -2.52 6.79
C GLY A 138 -3.85 -1.56 7.55
N ASP A 139 -3.48 -1.90 8.78
CA ASP A 139 -2.43 -1.19 9.52
C ASP A 139 -1.01 -1.63 9.09
N HIS A 140 -0.86 -2.90 8.74
CA HIS A 140 0.33 -3.49 8.16
C HIS A 140 -0.04 -4.66 7.23
N GLY A 141 0.89 -5.11 6.38
CA GLY A 141 0.74 -6.37 5.64
C GLY A 141 1.11 -7.59 6.48
N ASN A 142 1.14 -8.78 5.88
CA ASN A 142 1.40 -10.00 6.65
C ASN A 142 2.81 -10.00 7.26
N ARG A 143 2.87 -10.07 8.59
CA ARG A 143 4.11 -10.09 9.38
C ARG A 143 4.26 -11.34 10.24
N ILE A 144 3.33 -12.29 10.13
CA ILE A 144 3.25 -13.49 10.96
C ILE A 144 3.65 -14.73 10.15
N SER A 145 4.08 -15.78 10.83
CA SER A 145 4.61 -17.02 10.25
C SER A 145 5.97 -16.84 9.55
N THR A 146 6.40 -17.84 8.79
CA THR A 146 7.72 -17.92 8.16
C THR A 146 7.90 -16.92 7.01
N ILE A 147 6.81 -16.39 6.43
CA ILE A 147 6.87 -15.43 5.32
C ILE A 147 7.64 -14.15 5.70
N GLN A 148 7.59 -13.71 6.97
CA GLN A 148 8.30 -12.53 7.46
C GLN A 148 9.83 -12.63 7.31
N TYR A 149 10.37 -13.85 7.23
CA TYR A 149 11.81 -14.07 7.02
C TYR A 149 12.19 -14.01 5.54
N THR A 150 11.23 -14.10 4.63
CA THR A 150 11.46 -13.98 3.19
C THR A 150 11.57 -12.50 2.79
N TYR A 151 12.31 -12.21 1.73
CA TYR A 151 12.38 -10.86 1.18
C TYR A 151 11.01 -10.30 0.81
N VAL A 152 10.16 -11.11 0.17
CA VAL A 152 8.80 -10.72 -0.23
C VAL A 152 7.97 -10.38 0.99
N GLY A 153 7.94 -11.22 2.02
CA GLY A 153 7.18 -10.93 3.24
C GLY A 153 7.61 -9.65 3.96
N ARG A 154 8.91 -9.28 3.89
CA ARG A 154 9.38 -8.01 4.46
C ARG A 154 8.89 -6.79 3.68
N ILE A 155 8.72 -6.91 2.37
CA ILE A 155 8.05 -5.90 1.55
C ILE A 155 6.56 -5.86 1.88
N GLU A 156 5.88 -7.00 1.80
CA GLU A 156 4.44 -7.14 2.03
C GLU A 156 4.04 -6.57 3.40
N GLU A 157 4.76 -6.90 4.48
CA GLU A 157 4.55 -6.34 5.82
C GLU A 157 4.45 -4.81 5.83
N ARG A 158 5.23 -4.13 4.98
CA ARG A 158 5.36 -2.67 4.93
C ARG A 158 4.51 -2.03 3.83
N ALA A 159 3.96 -2.82 2.93
CA ALA A 159 3.10 -2.40 1.83
C ALA A 159 1.63 -2.69 2.18
N THR A 160 1.04 -1.88 3.06
CA THR A 160 -0.34 -2.09 3.48
C THR A 160 -1.36 -1.73 2.40
N PHE A 161 -2.48 -2.43 2.38
CA PHE A 161 -3.62 -2.12 1.51
C PHE A 161 -4.34 -0.85 1.97
N PHE A 162 -4.74 -0.01 1.02
CA PHE A 162 -5.58 1.16 1.25
C PHE A 162 -6.52 1.36 0.06
N SER A 163 -7.80 1.53 0.35
CA SER A 163 -8.83 1.89 -0.63
C SER A 163 -9.81 2.87 -0.03
N VAL A 164 -10.39 3.70 -0.90
CA VAL A 164 -11.38 4.70 -0.52
C VAL A 164 -12.45 4.84 -1.59
N TYR A 165 -13.70 4.85 -1.15
CA TYR A 165 -14.87 5.13 -1.97
C TYR A 165 -15.46 6.50 -1.60
N PHE A 166 -15.73 7.30 -2.61
CA PHE A 166 -16.43 8.59 -2.47
C PHE A 166 -17.83 8.52 -3.11
N PRO A 167 -18.84 9.17 -2.52
CA PRO A 167 -20.16 9.32 -3.14
C PRO A 167 -20.11 9.98 -4.52
N GLN A 168 -21.09 9.67 -5.37
CA GLN A 168 -21.11 10.20 -6.75
C GLN A 168 -21.19 11.73 -6.79
N TRP A 169 -22.06 12.34 -5.99
CA TRP A 169 -22.17 13.81 -5.92
C TRP A 169 -20.84 14.48 -5.53
N PHE A 170 -20.01 13.83 -4.71
CA PHE A 170 -18.72 14.38 -4.30
C PHE A 170 -17.75 14.37 -5.48
N LYS A 171 -17.75 13.29 -6.28
CA LYS A 171 -16.95 13.20 -7.50
C LYS A 171 -17.36 14.25 -8.53
N ASP A 172 -18.67 14.45 -8.70
CA ASP A 172 -19.22 15.41 -9.66
C ASP A 172 -18.94 16.85 -9.24
N LYS A 173 -19.01 17.14 -7.93
CA LYS A 173 -18.80 18.48 -7.37
C LYS A 173 -17.33 18.85 -7.23
N TYR A 174 -16.45 17.88 -6.95
CA TYR A 174 -15.02 18.10 -6.70
C TYR A 174 -14.13 17.21 -7.59
N PRO A 175 -14.25 17.29 -8.93
CA PRO A 175 -13.52 16.41 -9.85
C PRO A 175 -12.01 16.60 -9.79
N HIS A 176 -11.52 17.79 -9.41
CA HIS A 176 -10.10 18.07 -9.22
C HIS A 176 -9.50 17.30 -8.05
N LEU A 177 -10.25 17.09 -6.96
CA LEU A 177 -9.81 16.28 -5.83
C LEU A 177 -9.71 14.81 -6.20
N ILE A 178 -10.68 14.30 -6.96
CA ILE A 178 -10.65 12.94 -7.50
C ILE A 178 -9.46 12.75 -8.44
N LYS A 179 -9.17 13.73 -9.29
CA LYS A 179 -7.99 13.71 -10.17
C LYS A 179 -6.69 13.61 -9.36
N ASN A 180 -6.56 14.37 -8.27
CA ASN A 180 -5.38 14.32 -7.40
C ASN A 180 -5.25 12.95 -6.71
N LEU A 181 -6.36 12.36 -6.23
CA LEU A 181 -6.38 11.00 -5.69
C LEU A 181 -5.92 9.95 -6.73
N GLN A 182 -6.36 10.07 -7.98
CA GLN A 182 -5.94 9.17 -9.06
C GLN A 182 -4.44 9.32 -9.38
N ILE A 183 -3.90 10.54 -9.35
CA ILE A 183 -2.45 10.77 -9.47
C ILE A 183 -1.71 10.11 -8.30
N ASN A 184 -2.23 10.29 -7.07
CA ASN A 184 -1.60 9.80 -5.85
C ASN A 184 -1.59 8.27 -5.70
N LYS A 185 -2.42 7.54 -6.45
CA LYS A 185 -2.38 6.07 -6.54
C LYS A 185 -0.98 5.52 -6.84
N TYR A 186 -0.16 6.28 -7.57
CA TYR A 186 1.20 5.92 -7.96
C TYR A 186 2.26 6.77 -7.27
N ARG A 187 1.99 7.24 -6.04
CA ARG A 187 2.87 8.10 -5.24
C ARG A 187 3.10 7.51 -3.86
N LEU A 188 4.21 7.90 -3.24
CA LEU A 188 4.52 7.52 -1.86
C LEU A 188 3.63 8.29 -0.89
N THR A 189 2.67 7.57 -0.30
CA THR A 189 1.76 8.07 0.74
C THR A 189 2.09 7.46 2.10
N SER A 190 1.62 8.08 3.18
CA SER A 190 1.67 7.53 4.53
C SER A 190 0.34 7.71 5.27
N ASN A 191 0.19 7.04 6.42
CA ASN A 191 -1.00 7.19 7.27
C ASN A 191 -1.20 8.64 7.76
N TYR A 192 -0.15 9.47 7.76
CA TYR A 192 -0.28 10.90 8.06
C TYR A 192 -1.07 11.64 6.97
N ASP A 193 -0.92 11.24 5.71
CA ASP A 193 -1.65 11.84 4.58
C ASP A 193 -3.13 11.44 4.61
N VAL A 194 -3.42 10.17 4.93
CA VAL A 194 -4.79 9.67 5.15
C VAL A 194 -5.46 10.46 6.27
N HIS A 195 -4.77 10.62 7.41
CA HIS A 195 -5.26 11.42 8.53
C HIS A 195 -5.52 12.89 8.14
N ARG A 196 -4.68 13.49 7.29
CA ARG A 196 -4.91 14.84 6.76
C ARG A 196 -6.15 14.90 5.85
N MET A 197 -6.32 13.95 4.94
CA MET A 197 -7.52 13.83 4.11
C MET A 197 -8.79 13.72 4.97
N LEU A 198 -8.77 12.87 6.01
CA LEU A 198 -9.91 12.72 6.93
C LEU A 198 -10.22 14.02 7.67
N LYS A 199 -9.22 14.78 8.11
CA LYS A 199 -9.43 16.11 8.68
C LYS A 199 -10.08 17.06 7.69
N ASP A 200 -9.70 17.01 6.43
CA ASP A 200 -10.28 17.88 5.40
C ASP A 200 -11.73 17.52 5.14
N ILE A 201 -12.06 16.21 5.08
CA ILE A 201 -13.44 15.71 5.00
C ILE A 201 -14.29 16.21 6.17
N ILE A 202 -13.84 16.00 7.40
CA ILE A 202 -14.56 16.39 8.63
C ILE A 202 -14.77 17.91 8.68
N ASN A 203 -13.84 18.69 8.13
CA ASN A 203 -13.91 20.16 8.13
C ASN A 203 -14.54 20.77 6.88
N GLY A 204 -14.96 19.97 5.91
CA GLY A 204 -15.47 20.47 4.64
C GLY A 204 -14.43 21.28 3.84
N LYS A 205 -13.15 21.04 4.06
CA LYS A 205 -12.03 21.76 3.43
C LYS A 205 -11.69 21.13 2.09
N PHE A 206 -12.45 21.49 1.06
CA PHE A 206 -12.32 20.92 -0.29
C PHE A 206 -11.85 21.92 -1.36
N ASN A 207 -11.56 23.16 -0.96
CA ASN A 207 -11.13 24.22 -1.89
C ASN A 207 -9.61 24.19 -2.09
N ASP A 208 -9.16 24.41 -3.33
CA ASP A 208 -7.77 24.33 -3.85
C ASP A 208 -6.72 25.26 -3.20
N LYS A 209 -7.04 25.89 -2.07
CA LYS A 209 -6.03 26.64 -1.35
C LYS A 209 -5.17 25.63 -0.63
N ASN A 210 -3.93 25.50 -1.09
CA ASN A 210 -2.81 24.99 -0.31
C ASN A 210 -2.89 25.65 1.08
N ASP A 211 -3.60 25.01 2.00
CA ASP A 211 -3.61 25.40 3.40
C ASP A 211 -2.14 25.38 3.78
N VAL A 212 -1.58 26.56 4.06
CA VAL A 212 -0.19 26.76 4.45
C VAL A 212 0.14 25.66 5.46
N GLU A 213 1.08 24.80 5.09
CA GLU A 213 1.51 23.69 5.94
C GLU A 213 1.85 24.28 7.30
N SER A 214 1.07 23.93 8.31
CA SER A 214 1.48 24.25 9.67
C SER A 214 2.82 23.54 9.90
N PRO A 215 3.83 24.19 10.51
CA PRO A 215 5.13 23.57 10.77
C PRO A 215 5.05 22.22 11.51
N ASP A 216 3.95 21.97 12.22
CA ASP A 216 3.68 20.73 12.96
C ASP A 216 2.91 19.65 12.17
N GLN A 217 2.57 19.89 10.90
CA GLN A 217 1.82 18.94 10.08
C GLN A 217 2.73 17.88 9.43
N LYS A 218 2.57 16.63 9.87
CA LYS A 218 3.32 15.47 9.34
C LYS A 218 2.81 14.93 7.99
N GLY A 219 1.65 15.37 7.50
CA GLY A 219 0.98 14.75 6.34
C GLY A 219 0.42 15.77 5.36
N ILE A 220 0.48 15.40 4.08
CA ILE A 220 -0.09 16.15 2.95
C ILE A 220 -1.47 15.55 2.66
N SER A 221 -2.47 16.38 2.40
CA SER A 221 -3.80 15.85 2.09
C SER A 221 -3.75 15.01 0.83
N LEU A 222 -4.38 13.83 0.82
CA LEU A 222 -4.51 13.01 -0.40
C LEU A 222 -5.35 13.70 -1.49
N PHE A 223 -6.05 14.78 -1.13
CA PHE A 223 -6.74 15.69 -2.05
C PHE A 223 -5.80 16.67 -2.79
N SER A 224 -4.54 16.78 -2.36
CA SER A 224 -3.49 17.54 -3.03
C SER A 224 -2.56 16.60 -3.79
N PRO A 225 -1.94 17.03 -4.91
CA PRO A 225 -1.00 16.19 -5.64
C PRO A 225 0.26 15.95 -4.81
N ILE A 226 0.62 14.68 -4.63
CA ILE A 226 1.86 14.27 -3.97
C ILE A 226 2.97 14.18 -5.02
N SER A 227 4.12 14.76 -4.68
CA SER A 227 5.29 14.77 -5.57
C SER A 227 5.73 13.35 -5.94
N PRO A 228 6.03 13.08 -7.22
CA PRO A 228 6.65 11.81 -7.63
C PRO A 228 8.02 11.56 -6.98
N ASN A 229 8.69 12.62 -6.55
CA ASN A 229 10.04 12.57 -5.98
C ASN A 229 10.02 12.58 -4.43
N ARG A 230 8.84 12.42 -3.80
CA ARG A 230 8.73 12.39 -2.34
C ARG A 230 9.45 11.16 -1.79
N ASN A 231 10.31 11.37 -0.80
CA ASN A 231 11.02 10.30 -0.10
C ASN A 231 10.38 9.97 1.26
N CYS A 232 10.83 8.87 1.88
CA CYS A 232 10.29 8.40 3.17
C CYS A 232 10.43 9.42 4.30
N SER A 233 11.52 10.19 4.36
CA SER A 233 11.71 11.23 5.38
C SER A 233 10.63 12.32 5.25
N GLN A 234 10.38 12.81 4.04
CA GLN A 234 9.29 13.76 3.75
C GLN A 234 7.89 13.16 3.97
N ALA A 235 7.76 11.83 3.93
CA ALA A 235 6.52 11.11 4.23
C ALA A 235 6.38 10.74 5.72
N HIS A 236 7.37 11.08 6.55
CA HIS A 236 7.49 10.66 7.94
C HIS A 236 7.40 9.14 8.13
N ILE A 237 7.91 8.38 7.15
CA ILE A 237 8.04 6.93 7.19
C ILE A 237 9.44 6.60 7.75
N PRO A 238 9.53 5.92 8.91
CA PRO A 238 10.80 5.48 9.47
C PRO A 238 11.59 4.58 8.50
N GLU A 239 12.91 4.62 8.58
CA GLU A 239 13.79 3.90 7.64
C GLU A 239 13.54 2.39 7.63
N ASN A 240 13.28 1.79 8.78
CA ASN A 240 12.92 0.38 8.94
C ASN A 240 11.58 0.00 8.28
N HIS A 241 10.74 0.97 7.88
CA HIS A 241 9.51 0.78 7.11
C HIS A 241 9.59 1.37 5.69
N CYS A 242 10.71 1.98 5.31
CA CYS A 242 10.85 2.68 4.04
C CYS A 242 11.08 1.69 2.89
N LEU A 243 10.12 1.59 1.97
CA LEU A 243 10.23 0.76 0.77
C LEU A 243 10.82 1.47 -0.45
N CYS A 244 11.15 2.77 -0.34
CA CYS A 244 11.86 3.46 -1.41
C CYS A 244 13.20 2.77 -1.68
N MET A 245 13.44 2.42 -2.94
CA MET A 245 14.72 1.87 -3.35
C MET A 245 15.77 2.98 -3.39
N ILE A 246 17.00 2.61 -3.06
CA ILE A 246 18.18 3.47 -3.07
C ILE A 246 19.16 2.97 -4.12
N ASN A 247 19.99 3.88 -4.64
CA ASN A 247 21.03 3.54 -5.61
C ASN A 247 22.11 2.68 -4.92
N SER A 248 22.43 1.52 -5.48
CA SER A 248 23.40 0.57 -4.91
C SER A 248 24.86 0.88 -5.25
N ASN A 249 25.15 2.00 -5.95
CA ASN A 249 26.50 2.45 -6.33
C ASN A 249 27.49 2.58 -5.15
N SER A 250 27.01 2.55 -3.90
CA SER A 250 27.81 2.58 -2.67
C SER A 250 28.04 1.21 -2.02
N SER A 251 27.54 0.12 -2.59
CA SER A 251 27.69 -1.23 -2.01
C SER A 251 28.97 -1.91 -2.49
N THR A 252 29.69 -2.56 -1.58
CA THR A 252 30.92 -3.35 -1.80
C THR A 252 30.81 -4.48 -2.83
N ILE A 253 29.60 -4.79 -3.33
CA ILE A 253 29.33 -5.69 -4.48
C ILE A 253 29.84 -5.09 -5.80
N TYR A 254 30.11 -3.78 -5.87
CA TYR A 254 30.48 -3.07 -7.09
C TYR A 254 31.66 -3.70 -7.86
N SER A 255 32.64 -4.31 -7.17
CA SER A 255 33.81 -4.91 -7.84
C SER A 255 33.55 -6.31 -8.46
N TYR A 256 32.73 -7.16 -7.83
CA TYR A 256 32.23 -8.41 -8.44
C TYR A 256 31.18 -8.12 -9.54
N SER A 257 30.49 -6.98 -9.43
CA SER A 257 29.38 -6.60 -10.32
C SER A 257 29.83 -6.33 -11.75
N LYS A 258 30.94 -5.66 -12.03
CA LYS A 258 31.16 -5.09 -13.39
C LYS A 258 31.06 -6.10 -14.54
N LYS A 259 31.66 -7.29 -14.43
CA LYS A 259 31.53 -8.37 -15.43
C LYS A 259 30.14 -9.03 -15.43
N MET A 260 29.53 -9.17 -14.25
CA MET A 260 28.17 -9.70 -14.11
C MET A 260 27.15 -8.72 -14.69
N THR A 261 27.27 -7.42 -14.39
CA THR A 261 26.49 -6.30 -14.92
C THR A 261 26.54 -6.25 -16.44
N GLU A 262 27.70 -6.46 -17.08
CA GLU A 262 27.76 -6.53 -18.56
C GLU A 262 27.04 -7.77 -19.11
N ARG A 263 27.16 -8.93 -18.46
CA ARG A 263 26.38 -10.13 -18.82
C ARG A 263 24.87 -9.97 -18.59
N ILE A 264 24.50 -9.29 -17.51
CA ILE A 264 23.12 -8.94 -17.16
C ILE A 264 22.57 -8.00 -18.23
N LYS A 265 23.29 -6.93 -18.58
CA LYS A 265 22.91 -5.98 -19.62
C LYS A 265 22.66 -6.69 -20.95
N SER A 266 23.56 -7.58 -21.38
CA SER A 266 23.38 -8.31 -22.64
C SER A 266 22.21 -9.31 -22.60
N THR A 267 22.02 -10.01 -21.47
CA THR A 267 20.91 -10.95 -21.25
C THR A 267 19.57 -10.21 -21.23
N ILE A 268 19.49 -9.08 -20.53
CA ILE A 268 18.33 -8.20 -20.49
C ILE A 268 18.01 -7.70 -21.90
N LEU A 269 19.00 -7.15 -22.62
CA LEU A 269 18.79 -6.65 -23.98
C LEU A 269 18.24 -7.76 -24.90
N TRP A 270 18.79 -8.97 -24.80
CA TRP A 270 18.32 -10.12 -25.58
C TRP A 270 16.88 -10.51 -25.23
N HIS A 271 16.55 -10.66 -23.95
CA HIS A 271 15.20 -11.00 -23.51
C HIS A 271 14.18 -9.92 -23.87
N THR A 272 14.52 -8.64 -23.65
CA THR A 272 13.66 -7.50 -24.01
C THR A 272 13.40 -7.48 -25.51
N LYS A 273 14.44 -7.60 -26.35
CA LYS A 273 14.27 -7.68 -27.82
C LYS A 273 13.40 -8.86 -28.23
N LYS A 274 13.62 -10.04 -27.64
CA LYS A 274 12.83 -11.26 -27.92
C LYS A 274 11.36 -11.09 -27.54
N LYS A 275 11.07 -10.50 -26.36
CA LYS A 275 9.71 -10.28 -25.86
C LYS A 275 8.98 -9.20 -26.67
N LEU A 276 9.62 -8.06 -26.91
CA LEU A 276 9.09 -7.02 -27.82
C LEU A 276 8.78 -7.61 -29.20
N HIS A 277 9.69 -8.41 -29.77
CA HIS A 277 9.46 -9.04 -31.07
C HIS A 277 8.32 -10.08 -31.04
N LYS A 278 8.09 -10.79 -29.93
CA LYS A 278 6.99 -11.77 -29.79
C LYS A 278 5.64 -11.07 -29.64
N ASP A 279 5.56 -10.10 -28.75
CA ASP A 279 4.29 -9.47 -28.34
C ASP A 279 3.83 -8.40 -29.34
N LEU A 280 4.78 -7.77 -30.06
CA LEU A 280 4.49 -6.66 -30.98
C LEU A 280 4.62 -7.06 -32.46
N LYS A 281 4.86 -8.36 -32.74
CA LYS A 281 5.06 -8.94 -34.08
C LYS A 281 3.92 -8.65 -35.05
N ARG A 282 2.70 -8.47 -34.54
CA ARG A 282 1.50 -8.31 -35.36
C ARG A 282 1.19 -6.87 -35.75
N HIS A 283 1.58 -5.87 -34.94
CA HIS A 283 1.15 -4.47 -35.13
C HIS A 283 2.27 -3.42 -35.06
N CYS A 284 3.47 -3.75 -34.56
CA CYS A 284 4.51 -2.74 -34.26
C CYS A 284 5.94 -3.18 -34.63
N SER A 285 6.10 -4.25 -35.44
CA SER A 285 7.39 -4.83 -35.83
C SER A 285 8.34 -3.84 -36.51
N ASP A 286 7.79 -2.84 -37.21
CA ASP A 286 8.58 -1.85 -37.95
C ASP A 286 9.03 -0.66 -37.10
N VAL A 287 8.40 -0.46 -35.93
CA VAL A 287 8.65 0.72 -35.06
C VAL A 287 9.66 0.42 -33.95
N LEU A 288 10.11 -0.84 -33.80
CA LEU A 288 10.99 -1.28 -32.71
C LEU A 288 12.28 -1.93 -33.21
N ARG A 289 12.70 -1.64 -34.45
CA ARG A 289 13.88 -2.27 -35.05
C ARG A 289 15.17 -1.89 -34.31
N ASN A 290 15.29 -0.65 -33.80
CA ASN A 290 16.47 -0.18 -33.10
C ASN A 290 16.20 0.24 -31.64
N VAL A 291 15.96 -0.75 -30.79
CA VAL A 291 15.95 -0.57 -29.33
C VAL A 291 17.38 -0.66 -28.76
N TYR A 292 17.78 0.35 -27.99
CA TYR A 292 19.05 0.40 -27.27
C TYR A 292 18.85 0.74 -25.79
N ILE A 293 19.82 0.38 -24.95
CA ILE A 293 19.81 0.77 -23.54
C ILE A 293 20.35 2.21 -23.43
N LYS A 294 19.51 3.11 -22.93
CA LYS A 294 19.84 4.52 -22.70
C LYS A 294 20.49 4.72 -21.32
N ASN A 295 19.94 4.07 -20.30
CA ASN A 295 20.47 4.14 -18.93
C ASN A 295 20.20 2.85 -18.16
N VAL A 296 21.05 2.54 -17.18
CA VAL A 296 20.84 1.46 -16.22
C VAL A 296 21.17 1.98 -14.83
N THR A 297 20.19 1.97 -13.95
CA THR A 297 20.36 2.32 -12.54
C THR A 297 20.22 1.06 -11.71
N THR A 298 21.23 0.73 -10.90
CA THR A 298 21.12 -0.36 -9.93
C THR A 298 20.49 0.18 -8.65
N LEU A 299 19.40 -0.45 -8.25
CA LEU A 299 18.54 -0.09 -7.14
C LEU A 299 18.47 -1.26 -6.16
N THR A 300 18.28 -0.95 -4.89
CA THR A 300 18.04 -1.98 -3.87
C THR A 300 17.20 -1.39 -2.74
N THR A 301 16.51 -2.22 -1.97
CA THR A 301 15.85 -1.75 -0.76
C THR A 301 16.89 -1.43 0.32
N ASN A 302 16.56 -0.59 1.29
CA ASN A 302 17.50 -0.29 2.36
C ASN A 302 17.83 -1.55 3.19
N GLN A 303 18.97 -1.54 3.86
CA GLN A 303 19.49 -2.71 4.58
C GLN A 303 18.55 -3.21 5.69
N MET A 304 17.77 -2.32 6.31
CA MET A 304 16.79 -2.74 7.31
C MET A 304 15.70 -3.62 6.70
N ILE A 305 15.22 -3.31 5.50
CA ILE A 305 14.26 -4.15 4.77
C ILE A 305 14.92 -5.45 4.32
N GLN A 306 16.13 -5.36 3.76
CA GLN A 306 16.88 -6.52 3.26
C GLN A 306 17.26 -7.52 4.33
N HIS A 307 17.23 -7.13 5.61
CA HIS A 307 17.51 -8.00 6.75
C HIS A 307 16.35 -8.13 7.75
N GLY A 308 15.19 -7.53 7.47
CA GLY A 308 13.97 -7.71 8.29
C GLY A 308 14.03 -6.99 9.64
N VAL A 309 14.78 -5.90 9.73
CA VAL A 309 14.96 -5.13 10.97
C VAL A 309 13.70 -4.34 11.28
N ARG A 310 13.13 -4.58 12.46
CA ARG A 310 11.95 -3.85 12.96
C ARG A 310 12.29 -2.78 13.98
N TYR A 311 13.21 -3.07 14.89
CA TYR A 311 13.61 -2.16 15.96
C TYR A 311 15.12 -1.98 15.88
N PRO A 312 15.62 -0.92 15.22
CA PRO A 312 17.06 -0.72 15.09
C PRO A 312 17.65 -0.42 16.48
N THR A 313 18.54 -1.29 16.96
CA THR A 313 19.40 -1.04 18.12
C THR A 313 20.83 -0.75 17.64
N GLY A 314 21.63 -0.03 18.44
CA GLY A 314 23.01 0.34 18.08
C GLY A 314 23.87 -0.86 17.65
N GLU A 315 23.81 -1.96 18.42
CA GLU A 315 24.53 -3.21 18.15
C GLU A 315 24.08 -3.89 16.83
N TYR A 316 22.81 -3.72 16.44
CA TYR A 316 22.32 -4.27 15.18
C TYR A 316 22.72 -3.42 13.97
N LEU A 317 22.72 -2.10 14.11
CA LEU A 317 23.23 -1.18 13.08
C LEU A 317 24.71 -1.46 12.77
N ASP A 318 25.50 -1.85 13.78
CA ASP A 318 26.89 -2.28 13.58
C ASP A 318 27.00 -3.63 12.86
N ARG A 319 26.08 -4.58 13.09
CA ARG A 319 25.99 -5.82 12.29
C ARG A 319 25.59 -5.58 10.84
N LEU A 320 24.74 -4.59 10.55
CA LEU A 320 24.40 -4.24 9.16
C LEU A 320 25.62 -3.76 8.35
N LYS A 321 26.68 -3.27 9.01
CA LYS A 321 27.95 -2.92 8.34
C LYS A 321 28.71 -4.17 7.88
N THR A 322 28.48 -5.34 8.50
CA THR A 322 29.16 -6.61 8.17
C THR A 322 28.33 -7.52 7.26
N PHE A 323 27.01 -7.35 7.21
CA PHE A 323 26.14 -7.93 6.17
C PHE A 323 26.36 -7.21 4.83
N LEU A 324 27.47 -7.53 4.16
CA LEU A 324 27.93 -6.86 2.94
C LEU A 324 27.11 -7.19 1.67
N VAL A 325 25.88 -7.67 1.80
CA VAL A 325 25.20 -8.29 0.65
C VAL A 325 23.70 -8.09 0.69
N GLY A 326 23.23 -7.29 -0.26
CA GLY A 326 21.84 -7.42 -0.66
C GLY A 326 21.64 -8.72 -1.43
N GLU A 327 20.74 -9.59 -0.96
CA GLU A 327 20.39 -10.84 -1.67
C GLU A 327 19.70 -10.54 -3.01
N ILE A 328 19.09 -9.34 -3.12
CA ILE A 328 18.26 -8.92 -4.25
C ILE A 328 18.62 -7.50 -4.68
N GLU A 329 18.86 -7.35 -5.97
CA GLU A 329 19.07 -6.07 -6.64
C GLU A 329 18.00 -5.86 -7.71
N TYR A 330 17.71 -4.61 -7.99
CA TYR A 330 16.85 -4.18 -9.08
C TYR A 330 17.66 -3.38 -10.06
N TYR A 331 17.37 -3.53 -11.35
CA TYR A 331 17.99 -2.80 -12.43
C TYR A 331 16.88 -2.04 -13.12
N ASP A 332 16.80 -0.74 -12.84
CA ASP A 332 15.93 0.15 -13.60
C ASP A 332 16.63 0.47 -14.92
N VAL A 333 16.15 -0.17 -15.99
CA VAL A 333 16.74 -0.06 -17.32
C VAL A 333 15.84 0.81 -18.17
N VAL A 334 16.38 1.94 -18.64
CA VAL A 334 15.73 2.80 -19.61
C VAL A 334 16.16 2.40 -21.00
N PHE A 335 15.20 2.03 -21.84
CA PHE A 335 15.39 1.72 -23.26
C PHE A 335 14.98 2.91 -24.11
N GLY A 336 15.81 3.25 -25.09
CA GLY A 336 15.48 4.21 -26.14
C GLY A 336 15.16 3.50 -27.47
N VAL A 337 14.33 4.12 -28.29
CA VAL A 337 14.00 3.67 -29.65
C VAL A 337 14.51 4.71 -30.64
N SER A 338 15.45 4.32 -31.51
CA SER A 338 16.12 5.28 -32.41
C SER A 338 15.18 5.94 -33.42
N GLU A 339 14.14 5.22 -33.85
CA GLU A 339 13.23 5.68 -34.90
C GLU A 339 12.32 6.83 -34.45
N ASN A 340 11.95 6.88 -33.17
CA ASN A 340 10.93 7.80 -32.67
C ASN A 340 11.26 8.45 -31.32
N TRP A 341 12.45 8.18 -30.79
CA TRP A 341 12.99 8.81 -29.57
C TRP A 341 12.14 8.51 -28.32
N ALA A 342 11.33 7.45 -28.38
CA ALA A 342 10.55 7.01 -27.24
C ALA A 342 11.46 6.34 -26.20
N ASP A 343 11.16 6.61 -24.93
CA ASP A 343 11.81 5.99 -23.78
C ASP A 343 10.83 5.04 -23.07
N PHE A 344 11.33 3.87 -22.68
CA PHE A 344 10.63 2.89 -21.84
C PHE A 344 11.50 2.54 -20.65
N SER A 345 10.91 2.13 -19.52
CA SER A 345 11.67 1.51 -18.43
C SER A 345 11.18 0.12 -18.09
N ALA A 346 12.09 -0.74 -17.64
CA ALA A 346 11.75 -1.94 -16.89
C ALA A 346 12.55 -1.97 -15.60
N LEU A 347 11.86 -2.29 -14.51
CA LEU A 347 12.49 -2.55 -13.22
C LEU A 347 12.78 -4.04 -13.08
N ILE A 348 13.96 -4.47 -13.50
CA ILE A 348 14.31 -5.89 -13.57
C ILE A 348 14.84 -6.35 -12.22
N ARG A 349 14.27 -7.41 -11.66
CA ARG A 349 14.72 -7.99 -10.39
C ARG A 349 15.75 -9.07 -10.64
N LEU A 350 16.90 -8.94 -9.99
CA LEU A 350 17.93 -9.97 -9.91
C LEU A 350 18.03 -10.50 -8.51
N GLN A 351 18.05 -11.82 -8.40
CA GLN A 351 18.28 -12.51 -7.15
C GLN A 351 19.45 -13.47 -7.32
N TYR A 352 20.50 -13.29 -6.51
CA TYR A 352 21.65 -14.17 -6.52
C TYR A 352 21.64 -15.05 -5.27
N ASP A 353 21.41 -16.35 -5.47
CA ASP A 353 21.54 -17.35 -4.42
C ASP A 353 23.01 -17.76 -4.29
N ARG A 354 23.67 -17.30 -3.22
CA ARG A 354 25.08 -17.61 -2.95
C ARG A 354 25.32 -19.08 -2.64
N HIS A 355 24.38 -19.75 -1.98
CA HIS A 355 24.53 -21.15 -1.59
C HIS A 355 24.44 -22.07 -2.81
N ARG A 356 23.50 -21.78 -3.70
CA ARG A 356 23.30 -22.54 -4.95
C ARG A 356 24.12 -22.03 -6.12
N LYS A 357 24.79 -20.88 -5.98
CA LYS A 357 25.46 -20.14 -7.06
C LYS A 357 24.52 -19.92 -8.26
N LEU A 358 23.25 -19.66 -7.98
CA LEU A 358 22.19 -19.51 -8.99
C LEU A 358 21.80 -18.04 -9.13
N LEU A 359 21.73 -17.55 -10.36
CA LEU A 359 21.19 -16.22 -10.68
C LEU A 359 19.78 -16.39 -11.23
N THR A 360 18.80 -15.79 -10.56
CA THR A 360 17.42 -15.71 -11.04
C THR A 360 17.17 -14.30 -11.57
N VAL A 361 16.69 -14.21 -12.80
CA VAL A 361 16.33 -12.95 -13.47
C VAL A 361 14.83 -12.92 -13.65
N ASN A 362 14.15 -11.95 -13.04
CA ASN A 362 12.74 -11.69 -13.27
C ASN A 362 12.57 -10.34 -13.97
N VAL A 363 12.05 -10.39 -15.20
CA VAL A 363 11.79 -9.23 -16.04
C VAL A 363 10.28 -8.95 -16.01
N PRO A 364 9.81 -7.98 -15.20
CA PRO A 364 8.40 -7.62 -15.18
C PRO A 364 7.99 -6.92 -16.50
N PRO A 365 6.69 -6.62 -16.65
CA PRO A 365 6.19 -5.74 -17.72
C PRO A 365 7.00 -4.46 -17.91
N LEU A 366 7.22 -4.05 -19.16
CA LEU A 366 7.80 -2.74 -19.47
C LEU A 366 6.77 -1.64 -19.17
N LEU A 367 7.24 -0.54 -18.58
CA LEU A 367 6.45 0.66 -18.30
C LEU A 367 6.88 1.78 -19.25
N LEU A 368 5.91 2.42 -19.91
CA LEU A 368 6.17 3.61 -20.74
C LEU A 368 6.46 4.81 -19.81
N THR A 369 7.63 5.43 -19.95
CA THR A 369 8.08 6.49 -19.03
C THR A 369 7.79 7.90 -19.51
N ASN A 370 7.60 8.11 -20.82
CA ASN A 370 7.26 9.41 -21.40
C ASN A 370 5.98 9.33 -22.25
N SER A 371 5.10 10.33 -22.08
CA SER A 371 3.87 10.45 -22.86
C SER A 371 4.16 10.78 -24.32
N CYS A 372 3.47 10.11 -25.25
CA CYS A 372 3.39 10.47 -26.67
C CYS A 372 2.67 11.82 -26.96
N SER A 373 2.81 12.84 -26.11
CA SER A 373 1.91 14.00 -26.09
C SER A 373 2.22 15.07 -27.14
N MET A 374 3.11 14.85 -28.10
CA MET A 374 3.51 15.87 -29.08
C MET A 374 2.78 15.82 -30.44
N TRP A 375 1.87 14.87 -30.70
CA TRP A 375 1.22 14.77 -32.02
C TRP A 375 -0.31 14.65 -31.95
N ARG A 376 -1.02 15.43 -32.78
CA ARG A 376 -2.50 15.55 -32.86
C ARG A 376 -3.24 14.27 -33.31
N LYS A 377 -2.55 13.15 -33.46
CA LYS A 377 -3.11 11.80 -33.59
C LYS A 377 -2.26 10.90 -32.71
N PRO A 378 -2.84 10.03 -31.85
CA PRO A 378 -2.04 9.00 -31.18
C PRO A 378 -1.32 8.26 -32.30
N SER A 379 0.01 8.29 -32.31
CA SER A 379 0.73 7.49 -33.29
C SER A 379 0.33 6.03 -33.07
N VAL A 380 0.32 5.22 -34.14
CA VAL A 380 0.10 3.76 -34.08
C VAL A 380 0.90 3.11 -32.92
N PHE A 381 2.01 3.75 -32.56
CA PHE A 381 2.89 3.41 -31.46
C PHE A 381 2.33 3.60 -30.03
N CYS A 382 1.51 4.60 -29.77
CA CYS A 382 0.91 4.80 -28.44
C CYS A 382 -0.21 3.80 -28.19
N ALA A 383 -0.91 3.40 -29.26
CA ALA A 383 -1.80 2.25 -29.25
C ALA A 383 -1.02 0.95 -29.01
N CYS A 384 0.15 0.77 -29.63
CA CYS A 384 1.04 -0.36 -29.36
C CYS A 384 1.52 -0.43 -27.90
N ALA A 385 1.92 0.70 -27.31
CA ALA A 385 2.39 0.78 -25.93
C ALA A 385 1.25 0.55 -24.91
N SER A 386 0.01 0.98 -25.20
CA SER A 386 -1.15 0.69 -24.36
C SER A 386 -1.70 -0.73 -24.52
N MET A 387 -1.54 -1.34 -25.71
CA MET A 387 -1.93 -2.73 -25.98
C MET A 387 -0.99 -3.75 -25.33
N ALA A 388 0.24 -3.34 -25.02
CA ALA A 388 1.21 -4.14 -24.31
C ALA A 388 0.97 -4.09 -22.78
N ASN A 389 -0.27 -4.24 -22.33
CA ASN A 389 -0.53 -4.71 -20.96
C ASN A 389 0.05 -6.13 -20.87
N PHE A 390 1.32 -6.22 -20.48
CA PHE A 390 2.07 -7.48 -20.39
C PHE A 390 1.61 -8.27 -19.15
N ASP A 391 0.33 -8.66 -19.08
CA ASP A 391 -0.12 -9.56 -18.03
C ASP A 391 0.48 -10.95 -18.23
N ARG A 392 1.12 -11.44 -17.15
CA ARG A 392 1.64 -12.80 -16.89
C ARG A 392 2.64 -13.38 -17.90
N LEU A 393 3.87 -13.59 -17.41
CA LEU A 393 4.84 -14.53 -17.97
C LEU A 393 4.60 -15.89 -17.29
N ASP A 394 4.15 -16.89 -18.04
CA ASP A 394 4.35 -18.31 -17.72
C ASP A 394 5.72 -18.79 -18.20
#